data_AF-A0A349ZSA5-F1
#
_entry.id   AF-A0A349ZSA5-F1
#
_cell.length_a   1.000
_cell.length_b   1.000
_cell.length_c   1.000
_cell.angle_alpha   90.00
_cell.angle_beta   90.00
_cell.angle_gamma   90.00
#
_symmetry.space_group_name_H-M   'P 1'
#
loop_
_entity.id
_entity.type
_entity.pdbx_description
1 polymer ?
#
loop_
_entity_poly.entity_id
_entity_poly.type
_entity_poly.pdbx_seq_one_letter_code
_entity_poly.pdbx_strand_id
1 'polypeptide(L)'
;DTVDNWFAVACAGTHFDYLKDIAIPTCVMIEQAHPEITHWKYLINLGLTDLDKPKKYIDYLTALSASRDVYFVSINPTSQTYTTKSFGLTNKKIAAFNAAIAASGIKYIDTYSYLEAAGYKTVEDGFHYDAATTRAFYQALKIMAQ
;
A
#
# COMPACT_ATOMS: atom_id res chain seq x y z
N ASP A 1 20.14 -6.86 20.12
CA ASP A 1 18.76 -6.85 19.61
C ASP A 1 18.46 -5.51 18.99
N THR A 2 18.37 -5.45 17.66
CA THR A 2 17.86 -4.25 16.99
C THR A 2 16.38 -4.15 17.32
N VAL A 3 15.96 -3.03 17.90
CA VAL A 3 14.55 -2.72 18.14
C VAL A 3 13.80 -2.94 16.81
N ASP A 4 12.74 -3.76 16.83
CA ASP A 4 11.88 -3.91 15.65
C ASP A 4 11.24 -2.54 15.37
N ASN A 5 11.76 -1.84 14.36
CA ASN A 5 11.32 -0.51 13.93
C ASN A 5 10.28 -0.59 12.80
N TRP A 6 9.55 -1.71 12.73
CA TRP A 6 8.50 -1.95 11.75
C TRP A 6 7.14 -1.92 12.45
N PHE A 7 6.35 -0.90 12.12
CA PHE A 7 5.02 -0.70 12.66
C PHE A 7 3.98 -0.89 11.55
N ALA A 8 2.86 -1.51 11.87
CA ALA A 8 1.76 -1.73 10.93
C ALA A 8 0.48 -1.09 11.46
N VAL A 9 -0.10 -0.19 10.66
CA VAL A 9 -1.43 0.39 10.88
C VAL A 9 -2.32 -0.06 9.74
N ALA A 10 -3.22 -0.99 10.02
CA ALA A 10 -4.04 -1.65 9.01
C ALA A 10 -5.47 -1.86 9.50
N CYS A 11 -6.43 -1.75 8.58
CA CYS A 11 -7.83 -2.04 8.82
C CYS A 11 -8.44 -2.61 7.52
N ALA A 12 -9.28 -3.63 7.65
CA ALA A 12 -9.86 -4.32 6.50
C ALA A 12 -11.00 -3.50 5.88
N GLY A 13 -11.10 -3.50 4.55
CA GLY A 13 -12.22 -2.92 3.81
C GLY A 13 -12.34 -1.39 3.90
N THR A 14 -11.28 -0.69 4.32
CA THR A 14 -11.31 0.78 4.48
C THR A 14 -11.02 1.52 3.18
N HIS A 15 -11.34 2.81 3.17
CA HIS A 15 -11.17 3.72 2.04
C HIS A 15 -10.21 4.86 2.38
N PHE A 16 -10.00 5.78 1.44
CA PHE A 16 -9.16 6.96 1.54
C PHE A 16 -9.36 7.77 2.84
N ASP A 17 -10.60 7.90 3.32
CA ASP A 17 -10.86 8.67 4.56
C ASP A 17 -10.20 8.01 5.78
N TYR A 18 -10.10 6.67 5.82
CA TYR A 18 -9.34 5.98 6.87
C TYR A 18 -7.85 6.33 6.82
N LEU A 19 -7.25 6.41 5.63
CA LEU A 19 -5.85 6.83 5.49
C LEU A 19 -5.63 8.20 6.12
N LYS A 20 -6.47 9.16 5.72
CA LYS A 20 -6.36 10.57 6.12
C LYS A 20 -6.69 10.80 7.59
N ASP A 21 -7.80 10.24 8.05
CA ASP A 21 -8.41 10.61 9.34
C ASP A 21 -8.03 9.68 10.49
N ILE A 22 -7.50 8.48 10.18
CA ILE A 22 -7.16 7.48 11.20
C ILE A 22 -5.72 7.00 11.06
N ALA A 23 -5.32 6.47 9.90
CA ALA A 23 -4.05 5.79 9.76
C ALA A 23 -2.85 6.74 9.92
N ILE A 24 -2.82 7.86 9.19
CA ILE A 24 -1.73 8.84 9.31
C ILE A 24 -1.66 9.45 10.71
N PRO A 25 -2.76 9.92 11.33
CA PRO A 25 -2.74 10.34 12.73
C PRO A 25 -2.21 9.27 13.69
N THR A 26 -2.57 8.00 13.49
CA THR A 26 -2.05 6.88 14.29
C THR A 26 -0.53 6.71 14.10
N CYS A 27 -0.03 6.83 12.86
CA CYS A 27 1.42 6.81 12.61
C CYS A 27 2.14 7.96 13.34
N VAL A 28 1.55 9.17 13.38
CA VAL A 28 2.12 10.29 14.16
C VAL A 28 2.20 9.97 15.65
N MET A 29 1.18 9.33 16.21
CA MET A 29 1.20 8.90 17.62
C MET A 29 2.30 7.85 17.87
N ILE A 30 2.51 6.93 16.93
CA ILE A 30 3.60 5.94 17.00
C ILE A 30 4.96 6.63 16.97
N GLU A 31 5.18 7.60 16.07
CA GLU A 31 6.43 8.39 16.05
C GLU A 31 6.73 9.05 17.40
N GLN A 32 5.71 9.66 18.01
CA GLN A 32 5.84 10.34 19.29
C GLN A 32 6.13 9.38 20.44
N ALA A 33 5.62 8.15 20.36
CA ALA A 33 5.87 7.10 21.35
C ALA A 33 7.27 6.48 21.22
N HIS A 34 7.96 6.70 20.10
CA HIS A 34 9.26 6.10 19.77
C HIS A 34 10.31 7.17 19.40
N PRO A 35 10.67 8.06 20.34
CA PRO A 35 11.64 9.14 20.09
C PRO A 35 13.06 8.64 19.77
N GLU A 36 13.38 7.38 20.07
CA GLU A 36 14.64 6.72 19.70
C GLU A 36 14.78 6.51 18.18
N ILE A 37 13.67 6.50 17.43
CA ILE A 37 13.65 6.36 15.98
C ILE A 37 13.62 7.77 15.37
N THR A 38 14.73 8.16 14.76
CA THR A 38 14.92 9.52 14.22
C THR A 38 14.60 9.65 12.73
N HIS A 39 14.40 8.54 12.04
CA HIS A 39 14.13 8.50 10.60
C HIS A 39 12.94 7.57 10.35
N TRP A 40 11.85 8.14 9.88
CA TRP A 40 10.60 7.43 9.61
C TRP A 40 10.29 7.38 8.12
N LYS A 41 9.94 6.20 7.63
CA LYS A 41 9.43 5.98 6.27
C LYS A 41 7.97 5.52 6.34
N TYR A 42 7.12 6.15 5.53
CA TYR A 42 5.70 5.83 5.41
C TYR A 42 5.50 4.97 4.18
N LEU A 43 5.21 3.69 4.38
CA LEU A 43 4.88 2.76 3.29
C LEU A 43 3.37 2.62 3.20
N ILE A 44 2.75 3.22 2.17
CA ILE A 44 1.30 3.30 2.05
C ILE A 44 0.83 2.33 0.98
N ASN A 45 0.12 1.27 1.39
CA ASN A 45 -0.54 0.29 0.52
C ASN A 45 -2.06 0.30 0.75
N LEU A 46 -2.73 1.36 0.28
CA LEU A 46 -4.19 1.50 0.35
C LEU A 46 -4.69 2.13 -0.96
N GLY A 47 -5.83 1.65 -1.46
CA GLY A 47 -6.42 2.15 -2.72
C GLY A 47 -7.22 1.12 -3.51
N LEU A 48 -7.15 -0.17 -3.16
CA LEU A 48 -7.91 -1.23 -3.84
C LEU A 48 -9.43 -0.98 -3.82
N THR A 49 -9.94 -0.36 -2.76
CA THR A 49 -11.35 0.01 -2.58
C THR A 49 -11.73 1.36 -3.20
N ASP A 50 -10.78 2.08 -3.80
CA ASP A 50 -10.93 3.44 -4.33
C ASP A 50 -10.26 3.62 -5.71
N LEU A 51 -10.29 2.57 -6.55
CA LEU A 51 -9.62 2.56 -7.86
C LEU A 51 -10.08 3.67 -8.83
N ASP A 52 -11.20 4.32 -8.54
CA ASP A 52 -11.76 5.46 -9.28
C ASP A 52 -11.30 6.84 -8.75
N LYS A 53 -10.53 6.89 -7.66
CA LYS A 53 -10.13 8.14 -6.99
C LYS A 53 -8.61 8.36 -6.90
N PRO A 54 -7.78 8.05 -7.93
CA PRO A 54 -6.33 8.21 -7.84
C PRO A 54 -5.92 9.66 -7.52
N LYS A 55 -6.67 10.66 -8.01
CA LYS A 55 -6.39 12.07 -7.72
C LYS A 55 -6.43 12.40 -6.22
N LYS A 56 -7.36 11.82 -5.45
CA LYS A 56 -7.45 12.05 -3.99
C LYS A 56 -6.18 11.59 -3.28
N TYR A 57 -5.69 10.41 -3.66
CA TYR A 57 -4.45 9.85 -3.15
C TYR A 57 -3.26 10.72 -3.55
N ILE A 58 -3.14 11.10 -4.83
CA ILE A 58 -2.04 11.95 -5.32
C ILE A 58 -1.98 13.29 -4.58
N ASP A 59 -3.10 14.00 -4.48
CA ASP A 59 -3.16 15.31 -3.82
C ASP A 59 -2.70 15.21 -2.36
N TYR A 60 -3.22 14.19 -1.64
CA TYR A 60 -2.90 13.99 -0.22
C TYR A 60 -1.46 13.54 0.01
N LEU A 61 -0.99 12.57 -0.76
CA LEU A 61 0.35 12.02 -0.63
C LEU A 61 1.41 13.06 -1.02
N THR A 62 1.14 13.88 -2.03
CA THR A 62 2.01 15.02 -2.39
C THR A 62 2.16 15.99 -1.21
N ALA A 63 1.04 16.36 -0.57
CA ALA A 63 1.05 17.23 0.59
C ALA A 63 1.78 16.60 1.79
N LEU A 64 1.55 15.32 2.06
CA LEU A 64 2.22 14.57 3.14
C LEU A 64 3.74 14.45 2.88
N SER A 65 4.14 14.29 1.62
CA SER A 65 5.55 14.18 1.22
C SER A 65 6.36 15.47 1.45
N ALA A 66 5.70 16.60 1.71
CA ALA A 66 6.37 17.85 2.04
C ALA A 66 7.04 17.82 3.43
N SER A 67 6.60 16.94 4.32
CA SER A 67 7.12 16.84 5.71
C SER A 67 7.50 15.43 6.14
N ARG A 68 7.21 14.41 5.34
CA ARG A 68 7.46 12.99 5.66
C ARG A 68 8.07 12.27 4.48
N ASP A 69 8.86 11.23 4.77
CA ASP A 69 9.38 10.34 3.74
C ASP A 69 8.31 9.31 3.35
N VAL A 70 7.57 9.60 2.28
CA VAL A 70 6.40 8.82 1.86
C VAL A 70 6.71 8.01 0.62
N TYR A 71 6.40 6.73 0.68
CA TYR A 71 6.38 5.82 -0.45
C TYR A 71 4.96 5.28 -0.66
N PHE A 72 4.44 5.43 -1.87
CA PHE A 72 3.27 4.67 -2.28
C PHE A 72 3.70 3.28 -2.75
N VAL A 73 3.15 2.25 -2.12
CA VAL A 73 3.33 0.86 -2.50
C VAL A 73 2.18 0.49 -3.41
N SER A 74 2.49 0.05 -4.63
CA SER A 74 1.50 -0.27 -5.66
C SER A 74 0.36 -1.15 -5.12
N ILE A 75 -0.86 -0.91 -5.58
CA ILE A 75 -1.95 -1.85 -5.37
C ILE A 75 -1.64 -3.11 -6.18
N ASN A 76 -1.70 -4.27 -5.54
CA ASN A 76 -1.18 -5.51 -6.11
C ASN A 76 -2.23 -6.26 -6.96
N PRO A 77 -1.82 -7.19 -7.83
CA PRO A 77 -2.74 -7.88 -8.74
C PRO A 77 -3.69 -8.85 -8.01
N THR A 78 -4.88 -9.05 -8.59
CA THR A 78 -5.91 -9.98 -8.10
C THR A 78 -6.14 -11.11 -9.11
N SER A 79 -6.68 -12.24 -8.67
CA SER A 79 -6.86 -13.44 -9.52
C SER A 79 -8.03 -13.37 -10.50
N GLN A 80 -8.69 -12.22 -10.65
CA GLN A 80 -9.73 -11.96 -11.67
C GLN A 80 -10.93 -12.94 -11.63
N THR A 81 -11.30 -13.41 -10.43
CA THR A 81 -12.50 -14.23 -10.15
C THR A 81 -13.81 -13.47 -10.46
N TYR A 82 -14.95 -14.17 -10.45
CA TYR A 82 -16.26 -13.50 -10.54
C TYR A 82 -16.43 -12.42 -9.45
N THR A 83 -16.05 -12.75 -8.21
CA THR A 83 -16.12 -11.86 -7.04
C THR A 83 -15.32 -10.58 -7.24
N THR A 84 -14.07 -10.68 -7.69
CA THR A 84 -13.24 -9.47 -7.95
C THR A 84 -13.86 -8.60 -9.04
N LYS A 85 -14.43 -9.21 -10.10
CA LYS A 85 -15.09 -8.47 -11.17
C LYS A 85 -16.39 -7.80 -10.71
N SER A 86 -17.20 -8.46 -9.88
CA SER A 86 -18.44 -7.87 -9.34
C SER A 86 -18.17 -6.67 -8.44
N PHE A 87 -17.03 -6.65 -7.75
CA PHE A 87 -16.57 -5.50 -6.98
C PHE A 87 -15.76 -4.48 -7.80
N GLY A 88 -15.55 -4.74 -9.09
CA GLY A 88 -14.79 -3.85 -9.96
C GLY A 88 -13.28 -3.83 -9.68
N LEU A 89 -12.74 -4.84 -9.00
CA LEU A 89 -11.32 -5.00 -8.65
C LEU A 89 -10.52 -5.64 -9.79
N THR A 90 -10.57 -5.02 -10.97
CA THR A 90 -9.88 -5.58 -12.15
C THR A 90 -8.43 -5.12 -12.21
N ASN A 91 -7.53 -5.98 -12.68
CA ASN A 91 -6.11 -5.64 -12.84
C ASN A 91 -5.90 -4.47 -13.81
N LYS A 92 -6.83 -4.25 -14.76
CA LYS A 92 -6.85 -3.04 -15.61
C LYS A 92 -7.05 -1.76 -14.80
N LYS A 93 -8.00 -1.74 -13.86
CA LYS A 93 -8.26 -0.57 -13.01
C LYS A 93 -7.12 -0.36 -12.01
N ILE A 94 -6.60 -1.44 -11.45
CA ILE A 94 -5.42 -1.43 -10.57
C ILE A 94 -4.22 -0.82 -11.30
N ALA A 95 -3.91 -1.30 -12.51
CA ALA A 95 -2.80 -0.77 -13.32
C ALA A 95 -2.99 0.72 -13.65
N ALA A 96 -4.22 1.15 -13.98
CA ALA A 96 -4.50 2.56 -14.25
C ALA A 96 -4.33 3.45 -13.00
N PHE A 97 -4.80 2.99 -11.84
CA PHE A 97 -4.63 3.69 -10.56
C PHE A 97 -3.13 3.81 -10.21
N ASN A 98 -2.41 2.70 -10.27
CA ASN A 98 -0.97 2.64 -10.01
C ASN A 98 -0.18 3.56 -10.94
N ALA A 99 -0.46 3.51 -12.25
CA ALA A 99 0.19 4.36 -13.25
C ALA A 99 -0.02 5.86 -12.97
N ALA A 100 -1.23 6.24 -12.54
CA ALA A 100 -1.51 7.62 -12.18
C ALA A 100 -0.66 8.10 -10.99
N ILE A 101 -0.48 7.28 -9.96
CA ILE A 101 0.38 7.62 -8.80
C ILE A 101 1.86 7.60 -9.19
N ALA A 102 2.32 6.59 -9.94
CA ALA A 102 3.71 6.50 -10.37
C ALA A 102 4.12 7.72 -11.24
N ALA A 103 3.21 8.25 -12.05
CA ALA A 103 3.44 9.43 -12.89
C ALA A 103 3.40 10.76 -12.11
N SER A 104 2.97 10.77 -10.84
CA SER A 104 2.77 12.02 -10.10
C SER A 104 4.02 12.52 -9.36
N GLY A 105 5.14 11.80 -9.42
CA GLY A 105 6.39 12.16 -8.75
C GLY A 105 6.47 11.76 -7.27
N ILE A 106 5.46 11.06 -6.73
CA ILE A 106 5.53 10.45 -5.40
C ILE A 106 6.51 9.27 -5.45
N LYS A 107 7.31 9.05 -4.41
CA LYS A 107 8.20 7.87 -4.36
C LYS A 107 7.33 6.61 -4.42
N TYR A 108 7.70 5.68 -5.29
CA TYR A 108 6.83 4.58 -5.67
C TYR A 108 7.58 3.25 -5.56
N ILE A 109 6.94 2.25 -4.95
CA ILE A 109 7.44 0.87 -4.87
C ILE A 109 6.54 -0.02 -5.70
N ASP A 110 7.09 -0.59 -6.77
CA ASP A 110 6.36 -1.41 -7.74
C ASP A 110 6.29 -2.89 -7.30
N THR A 111 5.48 -3.17 -6.30
CA THR A 111 5.22 -4.54 -5.84
C THR A 111 4.25 -5.31 -6.76
N TYR A 112 3.48 -4.61 -7.59
CA TYR A 112 2.59 -5.19 -8.59
C TYR A 112 3.41 -5.98 -9.60
N SER A 113 4.40 -5.35 -10.23
CA SER A 113 5.27 -6.03 -11.21
C SER A 113 6.10 -7.14 -10.56
N TYR A 114 6.54 -6.96 -9.31
CA TYR A 114 7.22 -8.00 -8.56
C TYR A 114 6.33 -9.25 -8.39
N LEU A 115 5.08 -9.09 -7.96
CA LEU A 115 4.17 -10.23 -7.74
C LEU A 115 3.75 -10.90 -9.04
N GLU A 116 3.55 -10.15 -10.13
CA GLU A 116 3.32 -10.74 -11.46
C GLU A 116 4.52 -11.61 -11.90
N ALA A 117 5.76 -11.15 -11.64
CA ALA A 117 6.97 -11.89 -12.01
C ALA A 117 7.26 -13.09 -11.09
N ALA A 118 7.07 -12.93 -9.78
CA ALA A 118 7.33 -13.97 -8.78
C ALA A 118 6.23 -15.05 -8.75
N GLY A 119 5.04 -14.72 -9.24
CA GLY A 119 3.83 -15.50 -9.05
C GLY A 119 3.20 -15.24 -7.69
N TYR A 120 1.87 -15.26 -7.66
CA TYR A 120 1.08 -15.04 -6.45
C TYR A 120 -0.13 -15.95 -6.41
N LYS A 121 -0.66 -16.17 -5.21
CA LYS A 121 -1.91 -16.89 -4.98
C LYS A 121 -2.82 -16.09 -4.07
N THR A 122 -4.09 -16.07 -4.44
CA THR A 122 -5.16 -15.52 -3.60
C THR A 122 -5.96 -16.65 -2.97
N VAL A 123 -6.65 -16.33 -1.87
CA VAL A 123 -7.70 -17.19 -1.32
C VAL A 123 -8.96 -17.11 -2.21
N GLU A 124 -10.03 -17.80 -1.81
CA GLU A 124 -11.24 -17.98 -2.63
C GLU A 124 -11.87 -16.66 -3.14
N ASP A 125 -11.76 -15.56 -2.37
CA ASP A 125 -12.30 -14.26 -2.76
C ASP A 125 -11.57 -13.62 -3.97
N GLY A 126 -10.36 -14.07 -4.28
CA GLY A 126 -9.59 -13.63 -5.43
C GLY A 126 -8.76 -12.37 -5.21
N PHE A 127 -8.75 -11.77 -4.02
CA PHE A 127 -8.00 -10.52 -3.75
C PHE A 127 -7.25 -10.49 -2.41
N HIS A 128 -7.58 -11.31 -1.42
CA HIS A 128 -6.69 -11.56 -0.30
C HIS A 128 -5.67 -12.63 -0.67
N TYR A 129 -4.42 -12.45 -0.27
CA TYR A 129 -3.34 -13.39 -0.56
C TYR A 129 -3.29 -14.55 0.43
N ASP A 130 -2.78 -15.69 -0.05
CA ASP A 130 -2.42 -16.79 0.83
C ASP A 130 -1.19 -16.43 1.70
N ALA A 131 -0.97 -17.21 2.76
CA ALA A 131 0.09 -16.91 3.73
C ALA A 131 1.49 -16.88 3.09
N ALA A 132 1.73 -17.71 2.07
CA ALA A 132 3.01 -17.78 1.37
C ALA A 132 3.26 -16.49 0.56
N THR A 133 2.26 -16.05 -0.21
CA THR A 133 2.30 -14.82 -1.00
C THR A 133 2.41 -13.60 -0.09
N THR A 134 1.64 -13.52 1.01
CA THR A 134 1.75 -12.44 2.00
C THR A 134 3.16 -12.34 2.58
N ARG A 135 3.79 -13.48 2.91
CA ARG A 135 5.16 -13.51 3.42
C ARG A 135 6.18 -13.05 2.37
N ALA A 136 6.05 -13.52 1.13
CA ALA A 136 6.94 -13.12 0.03
C ALA A 136 6.82 -11.61 -0.24
N PHE A 137 5.60 -11.09 -0.29
CA PHE A 137 5.32 -9.66 -0.42
C PHE A 137 5.98 -8.84 0.71
N TYR A 138 5.80 -9.26 1.98
CA TYR A 138 6.42 -8.58 3.12
C TYR A 138 7.95 -8.53 2.99
N GLN A 139 8.60 -9.65 2.66
CA GLN A 139 10.06 -9.68 2.50
C GLN A 139 10.55 -8.82 1.34
N ALA A 140 9.85 -8.85 0.20
CA ALA A 140 10.17 -7.99 -0.93
C ALA A 140 10.06 -6.51 -0.54
N LEU A 141 9.00 -6.13 0.16
CA LEU A 141 8.81 -4.76 0.62
C LEU A 141 9.95 -4.30 1.55
N LYS A 142 10.43 -5.17 2.45
CA LYS A 142 11.58 -4.85 3.32
C LYS A 142 12.87 -4.56 2.54
N ILE A 143 13.06 -5.18 1.38
CA ILE A 143 14.24 -4.98 0.52
C ILE A 143 14.05 -3.72 -0.32
N MET A 144 12.88 -3.56 -0.93
CA MET A 144 12.60 -2.45 -1.86
C MET A 144 12.45 -1.10 -1.14
N ALA A 145 12.17 -1.10 0.16
CA ALA A 145 12.02 0.11 0.98
C ALA A 145 13.31 0.56 1.69
N GLN A 146 14.45 -0.12 1.46
CA GLN A 146 15.77 0.31 1.98
C GLN A 146 16.23 1.59 1.29
#